data_AF-A0A8K0M204-F1
#
_entry.id   AF-A0A8K0M204-F1
#
_cell.length_a   1.000
_cell.length_b   1.000
_cell.length_c   1.000
_cell.angle_alpha   90.00
_cell.angle_beta   90.00
_cell.angle_gamma   90.00
#
_symmetry.space_group_name_H-M   'P 1'
#
loop_
_entity.id
_entity.type
_entity.pdbx_description
1 polymer ?
#
loop_
_entity_poly.entity_id
_entity_poly.type
_entity_poly.pdbx_seq_one_letter_code
_entity_poly.pdbx_strand_id
1 'polypeptide(L)' 'PILKPFLRVLGFFGNVLATPVSTGAKNQLWAAVSPEAKSGEFYHPVGVAGKVSNNSRDQGHEEDIWKWTEKELEGHG' A
#
# COMPACT_ATOMS: atom_id res chain seq x y z
N PRO A 1 2.82 -36.02 1.63
CA PRO A 1 3.28 -36.47 0.29
C PRO A 1 2.37 -36.03 -0.86
N ILE A 2 1.04 -36.19 -0.71
CA ILE A 2 0.02 -35.95 -1.76
C ILE A 2 -0.25 -34.46 -2.03
N LEU A 3 -0.07 -33.59 -1.03
CA LEU A 3 -0.34 -32.15 -1.15
C LEU A 3 0.80 -31.33 -1.83
N LYS A 4 2.01 -31.89 -1.90
CA LYS A 4 3.20 -31.22 -2.46
C LYS A 4 3.06 -30.80 -3.93
N PRO A 5 2.51 -31.63 -4.84
CA PRO A 5 2.28 -31.20 -6.23
C PRO A 5 1.26 -30.05 -6.34
N PHE A 6 0.20 -30.05 -5.52
CA PHE A 6 -0.76 -28.94 -5.48
C PHE A 6 -0.11 -27.63 -5.00
N LEU A 7 0.68 -27.67 -3.93
CA LEU A 7 1.45 -26.51 -3.44
C LEU A 7 2.47 -26.00 -4.46
N ARG A 8 3.08 -26.88 -5.25
CA ARG A 8 4.03 -26.52 -6.31
C ARG A 8 3.36 -25.80 -7.48
N VAL A 9 2.18 -26.29 -7.87
CA VAL A 9 1.35 -25.66 -8.91
C VAL A 9 0.86 -24.28 -8.44
N LEU A 10 0.37 -24.19 -7.20
CA LEU A 10 -0.05 -22.92 -6.59
C LEU A 10 1.10 -21.90 -6.49
N GLY A 11 2.29 -22.33 -6.10
CA GLY A 11 3.48 -21.47 -6.05
C GLY A 11 3.97 -21.01 -7.43
N PHE A 12 3.82 -21.84 -8.46
CA PHE A 12 4.12 -21.45 -9.84
C PHE A 12 3.11 -20.42 -10.37
N PHE A 13 1.80 -20.64 -10.14
CA PHE A 13 0.77 -19.65 -10.49
C PHE A 13 0.92 -18.33 -9.72
N GLY A 14 1.32 -18.39 -8.46
CA GLY A 14 1.62 -17.21 -7.66
C GLY A 14 2.75 -16.37 -8.26
N ASN A 15 3.85 -17.00 -8.71
CA ASN A 15 4.99 -16.28 -9.31
C ASN A 15 4.71 -15.70 -10.70
N VAL A 16 3.81 -16.31 -11.48
CA VAL A 16 3.42 -15.81 -12.81
C VAL A 16 2.38 -14.67 -12.71
N LEU A 17 1.53 -14.67 -11.70
CA LEU A 17 0.50 -13.64 -11.48
C LEU A 17 0.96 -12.50 -10.56
N ALA A 18 2.02 -12.70 -9.77
CA ALA A 18 2.53 -11.67 -8.88
C ALA A 18 3.18 -10.52 -9.66
N THR A 19 2.90 -9.29 -9.22
CA THR A 19 3.64 -8.12 -9.71
C THR A 19 5.06 -8.16 -9.15
N PRO A 20 6.11 -7.96 -9.97
CA PRO A 20 7.48 -7.88 -9.48
C PRO A 20 7.64 -6.77 -8.45
N VAL A 21 8.43 -7.01 -7.39
CA VAL A 21 8.71 -6.01 -6.34
C VAL A 21 9.25 -4.71 -6.94
N SER A 22 10.14 -4.82 -7.93
CA SER A 22 10.69 -3.65 -8.64
C SER A 22 9.61 -2.82 -9.34
N THR A 23 8.53 -3.43 -9.81
CA THR A 23 7.39 -2.72 -10.39
C THR A 23 6.57 -2.03 -9.30
N GLY A 24 6.32 -2.69 -8.15
CA GLY A 24 5.61 -2.10 -7.02
C GLY A 24 6.34 -0.90 -6.39
N ALA A 25 7.66 -0.94 -6.33
CA ALA A 25 8.49 0.12 -5.73
C ALA A 25 8.50 1.43 -6.53
N LYS A 26 8.17 1.41 -7.84
CA LYS A 26 8.25 2.58 -8.72
C LYS A 26 7.46 3.77 -8.23
N ASN A 27 6.29 3.53 -7.64
CA ASN A 27 5.42 4.61 -7.18
C ASN A 27 6.01 5.36 -5.98
N GLN A 28 6.61 4.62 -5.04
CA GLN A 28 7.28 5.20 -3.88
C GLN A 28 8.54 5.97 -4.29
N LEU A 29 9.35 5.38 -5.19
CA LEU A 29 10.55 6.03 -5.72
C LEU A 29 10.22 7.34 -6.45
N TRP A 30 9.16 7.34 -7.27
CA TRP A 30 8.68 8.56 -7.93
C TRP A 30 8.22 9.60 -6.91
N ALA A 31 7.39 9.22 -5.93
CA ALA A 31 6.85 10.15 -4.94
C ALA A 31 7.93 10.74 -4.02
N ALA A 32 9.03 10.01 -3.78
CA ALA A 32 10.12 10.45 -2.92
C ALA A 32 10.98 11.57 -3.54
N VAL A 33 11.01 11.70 -4.86
CA VAL A 33 11.95 12.61 -5.56
C VAL A 33 11.31 13.52 -6.60
N SER A 34 10.09 13.24 -7.03
CA SER A 34 9.43 14.01 -8.08
C SER A 34 9.00 15.38 -7.55
N PRO A 35 9.33 16.48 -8.25
CA PRO A 35 8.81 17.82 -7.91
C PRO A 35 7.30 17.94 -8.14
N GLU A 36 6.70 16.98 -8.84
CA GLU A 36 5.25 16.93 -9.12
C GLU A 36 4.46 16.21 -8.01
N ALA A 37 5.16 15.56 -7.06
CA ALA A 37 4.52 14.87 -5.95
C ALA A 37 3.91 15.89 -4.97
N LYS A 38 2.63 15.69 -4.66
CA LYS A 38 1.88 16.53 -3.71
C LYS A 38 1.84 15.85 -2.34
N SER A 39 2.11 16.61 -1.30
CA SER A 39 1.99 16.13 0.08
C SER A 39 0.56 15.68 0.37
N GLY A 40 0.42 14.49 0.97
CA GLY A 40 -0.87 13.90 1.33
C GLY A 40 -1.65 13.25 0.17
N GLU A 41 -1.16 13.31 -1.07
CA GLU A 41 -1.86 12.73 -2.23
C GLU A 41 -1.50 11.25 -2.42
N PHE A 42 -2.49 10.46 -2.84
CA PHE A 42 -2.31 9.06 -3.19
C PHE A 42 -2.14 8.88 -4.70
N TYR A 43 -1.08 8.20 -5.11
CA TYR A 43 -0.75 7.96 -6.51
C TYR A 43 -0.79 6.47 -6.86
N HIS A 44 -1.49 6.08 -7.94
CA HIS A 44 -1.42 4.71 -8.47
C HIS A 44 -1.98 4.53 -9.92
N PRO A 45 -1.19 3.99 -10.89
CA PRO A 45 0.24 3.72 -10.82
C PRO A 45 1.08 4.93 -11.26
N VAL A 46 2.12 5.25 -10.49
CA VAL A 46 3.23 6.19 -10.79
C VAL A 46 2.78 7.57 -11.28
N GLY A 47 2.67 8.54 -10.37
CA GLY A 47 2.32 9.92 -10.71
C GLY A 47 0.86 10.17 -11.09
N VAL A 48 0.05 9.11 -11.20
CA VAL A 48 -1.39 9.21 -11.44
C VAL A 48 -2.14 9.35 -10.12
N ALA A 49 -2.64 10.56 -9.82
CA ALA A 49 -3.45 10.84 -8.63
C ALA A 49 -4.90 10.32 -8.76
N GLY A 50 -5.63 10.21 -7.65
CA GLY A 50 -7.10 10.19 -7.67
C GLY A 50 -7.80 8.86 -7.38
N LYS A 51 -7.09 7.81 -6.96
CA LYS A 51 -7.69 6.51 -6.57
C LYS A 51 -7.91 6.38 -5.07
N VAL A 52 -8.62 7.34 -4.48
CA VAL A 52 -8.95 7.33 -3.04
C VAL A 52 -10.46 7.25 -2.83
N SER A 53 -10.88 6.51 -1.80
CA SER A 53 -12.28 6.30 -1.45
C SER A 53 -12.87 7.56 -0.79
N ASN A 54 -14.19 7.58 -0.57
CA ASN A 54 -14.81 8.67 0.19
C ASN A 54 -14.32 8.69 1.64
N ASN A 55 -14.15 7.51 2.26
CA ASN A 55 -13.70 7.40 3.64
C ASN A 55 -12.30 7.99 3.83
N SER A 56 -11.40 7.85 2.84
CA SER A 56 -10.06 8.45 2.90
C SER A 56 -10.04 9.98 2.73
N ARG A 57 -11.19 10.61 2.48
CA ARG A 57 -11.35 12.08 2.44
C ARG A 57 -12.14 12.60 3.64
N ASP A 58 -12.54 11.72 4.56
CA ASP A 58 -13.31 12.08 5.74
C ASP A 58 -12.38 12.53 6.86
N GLN A 59 -12.39 13.83 7.13
CA GLN A 59 -11.56 14.44 8.18
C GLN A 59 -11.95 13.97 9.60
N GLY A 60 -13.21 13.58 9.81
CA GLY A 60 -13.63 13.00 11.08
C GLY A 60 -12.95 11.66 11.33
N HIS A 61 -12.94 10.79 10.32
CA HIS A 61 -12.21 9.52 10.40
C HIS A 61 -10.70 9.72 10.53
N GLU A 62 -10.12 10.73 9.88
CA GLU A 62 -8.70 11.09 10.04
C GLU A 62 -8.36 11.37 11.52
N GLU A 63 -9.13 12.25 12.17
CA GLU A 63 -8.92 12.59 13.57
C GLU A 63 -9.15 11.39 14.52
N ASP A 64 -10.20 10.61 14.27
CA ASP A 64 -10.55 9.47 15.11
C ASP A 64 -9.46 8.39 15.05
N ILE A 65 -8.97 8.07 13.85
CA ILE A 65 -7.87 7.13 13.64
C ILE A 65 -6.59 7.65 14.26
N TRP A 66 -6.30 8.95 14.15
CA TRP A 66 -5.13 9.56 14.78
C TRP A 66 -5.16 9.42 16.31
N LYS A 67 -6.25 9.86 16.95
CA LYS A 67 -6.43 9.78 18.41
C LYS A 67 -6.36 8.34 18.91
N TRP A 68 -6.97 7.41 18.19
CA TRP A 68 -6.88 5.99 18.51
C TRP A 68 -5.44 5.47 18.39
N THR A 69 -4.75 5.78 17.29
CA THR A 69 -3.38 5.29 17.04
C THR A 69 -2.40 5.80 18.10
N GLU A 70 -2.44 7.09 18.44
CA GLU A 70 -1.61 7.65 19.51
C GLU A 70 -1.84 6.91 20.84
N LYS A 71 -3.12 6.68 21.20
CA LYS A 71 -3.48 5.93 22.40
C LYS A 71 -2.96 4.49 22.40
N GLU A 72 -3.02 3.78 21.28
CA GLU A 72 -2.48 2.41 21.20
C GLU A 72 -0.95 2.37 21.32
N LEU A 73 -0.28 3.46 20.96
CA LEU A 73 1.18 3.59 21.05
C LEU A 73 1.66 4.14 22.40
N GLU A 74 0.75 4.66 23.24
CA GLU A 74 1.05 5.10 24.61
C GLU A 74 1.60 3.94 25.45
N GLY A 75 2.92 3.94 25.67
CA GLY A 75 3.63 2.91 26.45
C GLY A 75 4.52 1.97 25.63
N HIS A 76 4.61 2.18 24.31
CA HIS A 76 5.53 1.47 23.42
C HIS A 76 6.73 2.31 22.95
N GLY A 77 6.87 3.52 23.49
CA GLY A 77 8.00 4.43 23.28
C GLY A 77 9.05 4.38 24.39
#